data_AF-A0A2Z5X018-F1
#
_entry.id   AF-A0A2Z5X018-F1
#
_cell.length_a   1.000
_cell.length_b   1.000
_cell.length_c   1.000
_cell.angle_alpha   90.00
_cell.angle_beta   90.00
_cell.angle_gamma   90.00
#
_symmetry.space_group_name_H-M   'P 1'
#
loop_
_entity.id
_entity.type
_entity.pdbx_description
1 polymer ?
#
loop_
_entity_poly.entity_id
_entity_poly.type
_entity_poly.pdbx_seq_one_letter_code
_entity_poly.pdbx_strand_id
1 'polypeptide(L)' 'MSQKKYISTGEALQILGISRETLRKYLKEFKHGVHYQDRRRKGARKSSLFFNIEAIYDYWQTRPEKR' A
#
# COMPACT_ATOMS: atom_id res chain seq x y z
N MET A 1 -14.46 -13.04 -8.16
CA MET A 1 -13.16 -12.35 -8.32
C MET A 1 -13.05 -11.29 -7.23
N SER A 2 -11.92 -11.28 -6.51
CA SER A 2 -11.71 -10.75 -5.16
C SER A 2 -12.20 -9.32 -4.92
N GLN A 3 -12.87 -9.12 -3.78
CA GLN A 3 -12.98 -7.80 -3.15
C GLN A 3 -11.57 -7.28 -2.89
N LYS A 4 -11.08 -6.33 -3.71
CA LYS A 4 -9.81 -5.64 -3.46
C LYS A 4 -9.86 -5.02 -2.07
N LYS A 5 -9.25 -5.66 -1.07
CA LYS A 5 -9.35 -5.24 0.32
C LYS A 5 -8.29 -4.18 0.59
N TYR A 6 -8.71 -2.92 0.50
CA TYR A 6 -7.88 -1.78 0.89
C TYR A 6 -8.00 -1.58 2.40
N ILE A 7 -6.90 -1.76 3.12
CA ILE A 7 -6.83 -1.61 4.58
C ILE A 7 -6.08 -0.35 4.99
N SER A 8 -6.26 0.10 6.23
CA SER A 8 -5.58 1.31 6.72
C SER A 8 -4.06 1.14 6.79
N THR A 9 -3.32 2.25 6.86
CA THR A 9 -1.86 2.21 7.05
C THR A 9 -1.47 1.40 8.30
N GLY A 10 -2.18 1.56 9.42
CA GLY A 10 -1.85 0.86 10.67
C GLY A 10 -1.99 -0.66 10.54
N GLU A 11 -3.08 -1.13 9.93
CA GLU A 11 -3.27 -2.56 9.67
C GLU A 11 -2.28 -3.10 8.63
N ALA A 12 -1.97 -2.31 7.59
CA ALA A 12 -0.97 -2.68 6.60
C ALA A 12 0.39 -2.91 7.24
N LEU A 13 0.82 -2.07 8.17
CA LEU A 13 2.08 -2.24 8.88
C LEU A 13 2.09 -3.51 9.74
N GLN A 14 0.97 -3.82 10.41
CA GLN A 14 0.84 -5.04 11.21
C GLN A 14 0.90 -6.31 10.35
N ILE A 15 0.17 -6.33 9.23
CA ILE A 15 0.12 -7.51 8.34
C ILE A 15 1.43 -7.72 7.61
N LEU A 16 2.01 -6.65 7.07
CA LEU A 16 3.27 -6.72 6.32
C LEU A 16 4.48 -6.91 7.25
N GLY A 17 4.33 -6.68 8.55
CA GLY A 17 5.42 -6.77 9.53
C GLY A 17 6.55 -5.76 9.28
N ILE A 18 6.26 -4.63 8.64
CA ILE A 18 7.26 -3.61 8.29
C ILE A 18 7.02 -2.30 9.04
N SER A 19 8.10 -1.54 9.23
CA SER A 19 8.05 -0.20 9.79
C SER A 19 7.43 0.82 8.83
N ARG A 20 6.87 1.89 9.38
CA ARG A 20 6.28 3.00 8.58
C ARG A 20 7.28 3.64 7.62
N GLU A 21 8.54 3.73 8.02
CA GLU A 21 9.63 4.23 7.17
C GLU A 21 9.87 3.33 5.97
N THR A 22 9.89 2.01 6.17
CA THR A 22 10.02 1.02 5.10
C THR A 22 8.84 1.12 4.13
N LEU A 23 7.61 1.23 4.65
CA LEU A 23 6.43 1.42 3.82
C LEU A 23 6.51 2.72 2.99
N ARG A 24 7.04 3.81 3.55
CA ARG A 24 7.27 5.06 2.81
C ARG A 24 8.28 4.93 1.67
N LYS A 25 9.32 4.11 1.83
CA LYS A 25 10.28 3.83 0.76
C LYS A 25 9.59 3.14 -0.42
N TYR A 26 8.83 2.08 -0.15
CA TYR A 26 8.05 1.36 -1.16
C TYR A 26 6.91 2.19 -1.75
N LEU A 27 6.38 3.17 -1.01
CA LEU A 27 5.34 4.07 -1.50
C LEU A 27 5.73 4.79 -2.80
N LYS A 28 7.03 5.02 -3.02
CA LYS A 28 7.56 5.62 -4.26
C LYS A 28 7.44 4.69 -5.48
N GLU A 29 7.46 3.38 -5.25
CA GLU A 29 7.36 2.36 -6.29
C GLU A 29 5.90 1.92 -6.50
N PHE A 30 5.10 1.99 -5.45
CA PHE A 30 3.69 1.64 -5.47
C PHE A 30 2.85 2.60 -6.32
N LYS A 31 1.93 2.02 -7.09
CA LYS A 31 0.98 2.76 -7.94
C LYS A 31 -0.35 3.02 -7.24
N HIS A 32 -0.83 4.26 -7.30
CA HIS A 32 -2.17 4.64 -6.85
C HIS A 32 -3.25 3.90 -7.67
N GLY A 33 -4.30 3.41 -7.01
CA GLY A 33 -5.35 2.56 -7.60
C GLY A 33 -4.99 1.07 -7.68
N VAL A 34 -3.70 0.71 -7.61
CA VAL A 34 -3.24 -0.69 -7.64
C VAL A 34 -2.85 -1.15 -6.23
N HIS A 35 -1.79 -0.54 -5.69
CA HIS A 35 -1.17 -0.91 -4.41
C HIS A 35 -1.72 -0.09 -3.25
N TYR A 36 -2.11 1.16 -3.51
CA TYR A 36 -2.73 2.02 -2.51
C TYR A 36 -3.82 2.90 -3.12
N GLN A 37 -4.74 3.34 -2.27
CA GLN A 37 -5.72 4.38 -2.55
C GLN A 37 -5.59 5.49 -1.53
N ASP A 38 -5.59 6.71 -2.02
CA ASP A 38 -5.63 7.89 -1.18
C ASP A 38 -7.09 8.35 -1.04
N ARG A 39 -7.71 8.04 0.09
CA ARG A 39 -9.08 8.47 0.39
C ARG A 39 -9.03 9.74 1.23
N ARG A 40 -8.56 10.83 0.61
CA ARG A 40 -8.63 12.16 1.20
C ARG A 40 -10.10 12.58 1.33
N ARG A 41 -10.55 12.88 2.55
CA ARG A 41 -11.80 13.64 2.74
C ARG A 41 -11.55 15.08 2.31
N LYS A 42 -12.48 15.65 1.53
CA LYS A 42 -12.42 17.06 1.08
C LYS A 42 -12.27 17.97 2.30
N GLY A 43 -11.18 18.75 2.36
CA GLY A 43 -10.86 19.64 3.48
C GLY A 43 -9.98 19.04 4.60
N ALA A 44 -9.60 17.77 4.53
CA ALA A 44 -8.71 17.16 5.53
C ALA A 44 -7.24 17.55 5.29
N ARG A 45 -6.57 18.02 6.34
CA ARG A 45 -5.13 18.35 6.33
C ARG A 45 -4.23 17.10 6.23
N LYS A 46 -4.77 15.92 6.55
CA LYS A 46 -4.03 14.64 6.53
C LYS A 46 -4.63 13.70 5.49
N SER A 47 -3.77 13.14 4.64
CA SER A 47 -4.13 12.05 3.71
C SER A 47 -4.35 10.74 4.46
N SER A 48 -5.46 10.06 4.17
CA SER A 48 -5.75 8.71 4.65
C SER A 48 -5.42 7.73 3.54
N LEU A 49 -4.22 7.13 3.63
CA LEU A 49 -3.75 6.12 2.70
C LEU A 49 -4.28 4.74 3.12
N PHE A 50 -4.87 4.04 2.15
CA PHE A 50 -5.30 2.67 2.28
C PHE A 50 -4.52 1.79 1.31
N PHE A 51 -4.12 0.60 1.74
CA PHE A 51 -3.20 -0.28 1.03
C PHE A 51 -3.89 -1.58 0.63
N ASN A 52 -3.64 -2.00 -0.60
CA ASN A 52 -4.05 -3.30 -1.10
C ASN A 52 -2.92 -4.29 -0.86
N ILE A 53 -3.09 -5.12 0.17
CA ILE A 53 -2.05 -6.04 0.64
C ILE A 53 -1.75 -7.13 -0.39
N GLU A 54 -2.77 -7.64 -1.08
CA GLU A 54 -2.58 -8.65 -2.14
C GLU A 54 -1.68 -8.11 -3.25
N ALA A 55 -1.91 -6.88 -3.72
CA ALA A 55 -1.08 -6.26 -4.75
C ALA A 55 0.36 -5.98 -4.26
N ILE A 56 0.54 -5.67 -2.98
CA ILE A 56 1.86 -5.47 -2.39
C ILE A 56 2.62 -6.78 -2.29
N TYR A 57 1.96 -7.86 -1.85
CA TYR A 57 2.56 -9.19 -1.86
C TYR A 57 2.89 -9.66 -3.26
N ASP A 58 1.98 -9.44 -4.23
CA ASP A 58 2.22 -9.73 -5.64
C ASP A 58 3.47 -8.99 -6.13
N TYR A 59 3.59 -7.68 -5.87
CA TYR A 59 4.78 -6.89 -6.21
C TYR A 59 6.07 -7.42 -5.58
N TRP A 60 6.01 -7.87 -4.32
CA TRP A 60 7.18 -8.44 -3.64
C TRP A 60 7.53 -9.85 -4.11
N GLN A 61 6.54 -10.66 -4.49
CA GLN A 61 6.74 -12.00 -5.05
C GLN A 61 7.21 -11.94 -6.51
N THR A 62 6.67 -11.02 -7.31
CA THR A 62 7.06 -10.80 -8.71
C THR A 62 8.28 -9.90 -8.87
N ARG A 63 9.10 -9.73 -7.82
CA ARG A 63 10.38 -9.02 -7.89
C ARG A 63 11.08 -9.38 -9.21
N PRO A 64 11.38 -8.42 -10.08
CA PRO A 64 12.01 -8.72 -11.35
C PRO A 64 13.39 -9.29 -11.04
N GLU A 65 13.64 -10.54 -11.44
CA GLU A 65 14.99 -10.95 -11.76
C GLU A 65 15.58 -9.88 -12.69
N LYS A 66 16.51 -9.07 -12.16
CA LYS A 66 17.42 -8.14 -12.85
C LYS A 66 16.78 -7.25 -13.94
N ARG A 67 16.60 -5.96 -13.62
CA ARG A 67 16.73 -4.90 -14.63
C ARG A 67 18.02 -4.13 -14.40
#